data_AF-A0A4R2RG94-F1
#
_entry.id   AF-A0A4R2RG94-F1
#
_cell.length_a   1.000
_cell.length_b   1.000
_cell.length_c   1.000
_cell.angle_alpha   90.00
_cell.angle_beta   90.00
_cell.angle_gamma   90.00
#
_symmetry.space_group_name_H-M   'P 1'
#
loop_
_entity.id
_entity.type
_entity.pdbx_description
1 polymer ?
#
loop_
_entity_poly.entity_id
_entity_poly.type
_entity_poly.pdbx_seq_one_letter_code
_entity_poly.pdbx_strand_id
1 'polypeptide(L)'
;MNIKRSEARIKCAIFWVLMAAVVAVVAAIAAKLVGLWTWGAFITGAGAFFVTAIVTMNSFCRTDEELAAIKAERDADAAARKPYKDANAAIEIVTATKPGAGQPKVAPTVGKTAPKVAAAPAPKPAPAPEPKPAPAPAPAVAEIGKRPAALSGPRAGGADDLKRIKGVGPKLEKLCNALGFYHYDQIAKWTADEVAWVDENLEGFKGRVSRDDWVAQARILAQGGETEFSRKYEE
;
A
#
# COMPACT_ATOMS: atom_id res chain seq x y z
N MET A 1 -0.03 33.51 18.98
CA MET A 1 -0.91 32.89 20.00
C MET A 1 -0.60 31.39 20.09
N ASN A 2 0.40 30.95 20.88
CA ASN A 2 0.74 29.51 21.01
C ASN A 2 0.68 28.97 22.44
N ILE A 3 0.42 29.82 23.44
CA ILE A 3 0.45 29.42 24.86
C ILE A 3 -0.86 28.73 25.29
N LYS A 4 -2.01 29.05 24.69
CA LYS A 4 -3.30 28.39 25.02
C LYS A 4 -3.44 26.96 24.44
N ARG A 5 -2.65 26.61 23.42
CA ARG A 5 -2.78 25.34 22.68
C ARG A 5 -2.07 24.18 23.39
N SER A 6 -0.93 24.43 24.05
CA SER A 6 -0.23 23.43 24.86
C SER A 6 -0.99 23.11 26.15
N GLU A 7 -1.58 24.11 26.79
CA GLU A 7 -2.31 23.93 28.04
C GLU A 7 -3.59 23.10 27.85
N ALA A 8 -4.33 23.31 26.75
CA ALA A 8 -5.49 22.48 26.40
C ALA A 8 -5.09 21.03 26.07
N ARG A 9 -3.95 20.81 25.41
CA ARG A 9 -3.41 19.47 25.13
C ARG A 9 -2.98 18.75 26.38
N ILE A 10 -2.27 19.43 27.28
CA ILE A 10 -1.84 18.87 28.56
C ILE A 10 -3.06 18.55 29.43
N LYS A 11 -4.08 19.42 29.46
CA LYS A 11 -5.33 19.16 30.19
C LYS A 11 -6.14 18.00 29.60
N CYS A 12 -6.22 17.88 28.27
CA CYS A 12 -6.90 16.76 27.60
C CYS A 12 -6.17 15.43 27.84
N ALA A 13 -4.84 15.43 27.71
CA ALA A 13 -3.99 14.29 28.00
C ALA A 13 -4.10 13.83 29.47
N ILE A 14 -3.99 14.77 30.41
CA ILE A 14 -4.14 14.47 31.84
C ILE A 14 -5.54 13.92 32.14
N PHE A 15 -6.59 14.53 31.58
CA PHE A 15 -7.96 14.06 31.79
C PHE A 15 -8.16 12.61 31.33
N TRP A 16 -7.70 12.26 30.13
CA TRP A 16 -7.84 10.90 29.61
C TRP A 16 -6.93 9.87 30.29
N VAL A 17 -5.74 10.27 30.73
CA VAL A 17 -4.86 9.42 31.56
C VAL A 17 -5.51 9.13 32.92
N LEU A 18 -6.15 10.13 33.55
CA LEU A 18 -6.89 9.93 34.80
C LEU A 18 -8.10 9.01 34.61
N MET A 19 -8.85 9.17 33.52
CA MET A 19 -9.97 8.27 33.20
C MET A 19 -9.50 6.84 32.94
N ALA A 20 -8.40 6.64 32.21
CA ALA A 20 -7.81 5.32 31.99
C ALA A 20 -7.37 4.67 33.32
N ALA A 21 -6.82 5.45 34.26
CA ALA A 21 -6.44 4.96 35.59
C ALA A 21 -7.66 4.47 36.38
N VAL A 22 -8.78 5.20 36.32
CA VAL A 22 -10.04 4.78 36.96
C VAL A 22 -10.55 3.46 36.34
N VAL A 23 -10.53 3.34 35.01
CA VAL A 23 -10.94 2.10 34.32
C VAL A 23 -10.05 0.92 34.70
N ALA A 24 -8.74 1.11 34.79
CA ALA A 24 -7.79 0.08 35.19
C ALA A 24 -8.01 -0.41 36.63
N VAL A 25 -8.31 0.52 37.56
CA VAL A 25 -8.65 0.18 38.94
C VAL A 25 -9.95 -0.64 39.01
N VAL A 26 -10.99 -0.23 38.28
CA VAL A 26 -12.27 -0.97 38.21
C VAL A 26 -12.05 -2.37 37.62
N ALA A 27 -11.26 -2.50 36.56
CA ALA A 27 -10.95 -3.79 35.94
C ALA A 27 -10.15 -4.71 36.87
N ALA A 28 -9.18 -4.17 37.64
CA ALA A 28 -8.41 -4.93 38.61
C ALA A 28 -9.28 -5.43 39.79
N ILE A 29 -10.22 -4.61 40.26
CA ILE A 29 -11.20 -5.00 41.29
C ILE A 29 -12.13 -6.10 40.75
N ALA A 30 -12.64 -5.96 39.53
CA ALA A 30 -13.47 -6.98 38.89
C ALA A 30 -12.71 -8.32 38.72
N ALA A 31 -11.44 -8.28 38.28
CA ALA A 31 -10.62 -9.48 38.14
C ALA A 31 -10.40 -10.20 39.48
N LYS A 32 -10.28 -9.46 40.60
CA LYS A 32 -10.21 -10.03 41.95
C LYS A 32 -11.49 -10.75 42.36
N LEU A 33 -12.66 -10.24 41.96
CA LEU A 33 -13.95 -10.86 42.25
C LEU A 33 -14.18 -12.17 41.50
N VAL A 34 -13.56 -12.35 40.32
CA VAL A 34 -13.64 -13.57 39.50
C VAL A 34 -12.53 -14.58 39.87
N GLY A 35 -11.82 -14.37 40.99
CA GLY A 35 -10.82 -15.31 41.50
C GLY A 35 -9.51 -15.33 40.72
N LEU A 36 -9.23 -14.31 39.89
CA LEU A 36 -7.96 -14.18 39.21
C LEU A 36 -6.85 -13.90 40.25
N TRP A 37 -5.78 -14.70 40.23
CA TRP A 37 -4.65 -14.54 41.15
C TRP A 37 -4.06 -13.11 41.06
N THR A 38 -3.44 -12.65 42.15
CA THR A 38 -3.07 -11.25 42.35
C THR A 38 -2.20 -10.67 41.24
N TRP A 39 -1.31 -11.49 40.68
CA TRP A 39 -0.47 -11.14 39.53
C TRP A 39 -1.25 -11.05 38.22
N GLY A 40 -2.24 -11.93 37.99
CA GLY A 40 -3.12 -11.86 36.83
C GLY A 40 -3.97 -10.59 36.81
N ALA A 41 -4.53 -10.21 37.96
CA ALA A 41 -5.31 -8.97 38.08
C ALA A 41 -4.47 -7.70 37.83
N PHE A 42 -3.19 -7.70 38.23
CA PHE A 42 -2.27 -6.59 38.00
C PHE A 42 -1.88 -6.46 36.51
N ILE A 43 -1.61 -7.59 35.84
CA ILE A 43 -1.28 -7.61 34.41
C ILE A 43 -2.47 -7.16 33.56
N THR A 44 -3.69 -7.65 33.87
CA THR A 44 -4.91 -7.22 33.16
C THR A 44 -5.19 -5.73 33.36
N GLY A 45 -5.02 -5.21 34.59
CA GLY A 45 -5.20 -3.78 34.87
C GLY A 45 -4.17 -2.90 34.17
N ALA A 46 -2.89 -3.26 34.20
CA ALA A 46 -1.83 -2.53 33.51
C ALA A 46 -2.00 -2.58 31.99
N GLY A 47 -2.32 -3.74 31.42
CA GLY A 47 -2.60 -3.89 29.99
C GLY A 47 -3.78 -3.03 29.52
N ALA A 48 -4.89 -3.05 30.26
CA ALA A 48 -6.04 -2.19 29.96
C ALA A 48 -5.69 -0.71 30.06
N PHE A 49 -4.90 -0.30 31.06
CA PHE A 49 -4.44 1.08 31.20
C PHE A 49 -3.64 1.55 30.00
N PHE A 50 -2.60 0.80 29.60
CA PHE A 50 -1.73 1.21 28.49
C PHE A 50 -2.47 1.20 27.15
N VAL A 51 -3.27 0.18 26.86
CA VAL A 51 -4.02 0.11 25.60
C VAL A 51 -5.07 1.22 25.53
N THR A 52 -5.87 1.41 26.59
CA THR A 52 -6.90 2.46 26.59
C THR A 52 -6.29 3.86 26.59
N ALA A 53 -5.21 4.10 27.34
CA ALA A 53 -4.50 5.38 27.32
C ALA A 53 -3.90 5.68 25.94
N ILE A 54 -3.22 4.72 25.31
CA ILE A 54 -2.61 4.92 23.98
C ILE A 54 -3.70 5.19 22.94
N VAL A 55 -4.75 4.37 22.90
CA VAL A 55 -5.83 4.51 21.91
C VAL A 55 -6.59 5.83 22.09
N THR A 56 -6.92 6.21 23.33
CA THR A 56 -7.67 7.46 23.58
C THR A 56 -6.80 8.71 23.38
N MET A 57 -5.53 8.66 23.74
CA MET A 57 -4.56 9.73 23.48
C MET A 57 -4.40 9.97 21.97
N ASN A 58 -4.26 8.89 21.19
CA ASN A 58 -4.10 9.00 19.73
C ASN A 58 -5.41 9.31 18.98
N SER A 59 -6.58 9.06 19.59
CA SER A 59 -7.88 9.28 18.94
C SER A 59 -8.52 10.63 19.30
N PHE A 60 -8.42 11.07 20.56
CA PHE A 60 -9.10 12.27 21.05
C PHE A 60 -8.17 13.48 21.26
N CYS A 61 -6.85 13.28 21.29
CA CYS A 61 -5.88 14.40 21.35
C CYS A 61 -5.24 14.75 20.00
N ARG A 62 -5.71 14.14 18.89
CA ARG A 62 -5.29 14.55 17.53
C ARG A 62 -5.65 16.01 17.30
N THR A 63 -4.70 16.74 16.74
CA THR A 63 -4.83 18.19 16.56
C THR A 63 -5.73 18.49 15.36
N ASP A 64 -6.41 19.64 15.34
CA ASP A 64 -7.20 20.07 14.17
C ASP A 64 -6.36 20.10 12.89
N GLU A 65 -5.04 20.33 13.03
CA GLU A 65 -4.07 20.34 11.93
C GLU A 65 -3.76 18.93 11.42
N GLU A 66 -3.60 17.94 12.31
CA GLU A 66 -3.49 16.53 11.91
C GLU A 66 -4.79 16.00 11.31
N LEU A 67 -5.95 16.36 11.88
CA LEU A 67 -7.25 15.98 11.34
C LEU A 67 -7.50 16.62 9.97
N ALA A 68 -7.08 17.88 9.81
CA ALA A 68 -7.12 18.57 8.51
C ALA A 68 -6.18 17.91 7.50
N ALA A 69 -4.97 17.51 7.91
CA ALA A 69 -4.02 16.80 7.05
C ALA A 69 -4.55 15.43 6.60
N ILE A 70 -5.06 14.62 7.53
CA ILE A 70 -5.66 13.31 7.23
C ILE A 70 -6.89 13.46 6.32
N LYS A 71 -7.72 14.48 6.56
CA LYS A 71 -8.88 14.75 5.71
C LYS A 71 -8.45 15.20 4.32
N ALA A 72 -7.42 16.05 4.22
CA ALA A 72 -6.89 16.52 2.94
C ALA A 72 -6.30 15.36 2.12
N GLU A 73 -5.57 14.44 2.76
CA GLU A 73 -5.05 13.23 2.12
C GLU A 73 -6.17 12.32 1.61
N ARG A 74 -7.19 12.08 2.45
CA ARG A 74 -8.37 11.29 2.07
C ARG A 74 -9.18 11.93 0.94
N ASP A 75 -9.34 13.24 0.95
CA ASP A 75 -10.09 13.96 -0.07
C ASP A 75 -9.28 14.00 -1.40
N ALA A 76 -7.94 14.04 -1.33
CA ALA A 76 -7.04 13.91 -2.48
C ALA A 76 -7.12 12.49 -3.10
N ASP A 77 -7.09 11.44 -2.28
CA ASP A 77 -7.29 10.06 -2.74
C ASP A 77 -8.67 9.84 -3.35
N ALA A 78 -9.71 10.44 -2.76
CA ALA A 78 -11.07 10.38 -3.29
C ALA A 78 -11.18 11.09 -4.65
N ALA A 79 -10.52 12.24 -4.80
CA ALA A 79 -10.44 12.98 -6.06
C ALA A 79 -9.69 12.18 -7.13
N ALA A 80 -8.56 11.55 -6.78
CA ALA A 80 -7.78 10.71 -7.69
C ALA A 80 -8.58 9.48 -8.18
N ARG A 81 -9.44 8.90 -7.33
CA ARG A 81 -10.29 7.75 -7.67
C ARG A 81 -11.58 8.13 -8.41
N LYS A 82 -11.99 9.39 -8.38
CA LYS A 82 -13.23 9.88 -9.01
C LYS A 82 -13.36 9.53 -10.50
N PRO A 83 -12.37 9.79 -11.38
CA PRO A 83 -12.50 9.46 -12.81
C PRO A 83 -12.64 7.95 -13.07
N TYR A 84 -12.00 7.11 -12.26
CA TYR A 84 -12.15 5.64 -12.36
C TYR A 84 -13.54 5.18 -11.91
N LYS A 85 -14.09 5.78 -10.85
CA LYS A 85 -15.46 5.50 -10.40
C LYS A 85 -16.51 5.95 -11.42
N ASP A 86 -16.36 7.15 -11.97
CA ASP A 86 -17.28 7.69 -12.98
C ASP A 86 -17.22 6.85 -14.27
N ALA A 87 -16.02 6.41 -14.68
CA ALA A 87 -15.85 5.49 -15.81
C ALA A 87 -16.50 4.12 -15.56
N ASN A 88 -16.38 3.56 -14.36
CA ASN A 88 -16.98 2.26 -14.03
C ASN A 88 -18.50 2.33 -13.84
N ALA A 89 -19.03 3.45 -13.35
CA ALA A 89 -20.47 3.67 -13.22
C ALA A 89 -21.14 3.86 -14.60
N ALA A 90 -20.40 4.40 -15.58
CA ALA A 90 -20.84 4.50 -16.96
C ALA A 90 -20.76 3.17 -17.74
N ILE A 91 -20.18 2.11 -17.15
CA ILE A 91 -20.24 0.76 -17.70
C ILE A 91 -21.58 0.16 -17.26
N GLU A 92 -22.57 0.19 -18.15
CA GLU A 92 -23.75 -0.65 -18.02
C GLU A 92 -23.32 -2.11 -18.17
N ILE A 93 -23.19 -2.80 -17.05
CA ILE A 93 -22.98 -4.25 -17.03
C ILE A 93 -24.32 -4.86 -17.46
N VAL A 94 -24.40 -5.37 -18.69
CA VAL A 94 -25.55 -6.17 -19.12
C VAL A 94 -25.61 -7.38 -18.20
N THR A 95 -26.53 -7.35 -17.24
CA THR A 95 -26.86 -8.48 -16.39
C THR A 95 -27.49 -9.55 -17.27
N ALA A 96 -26.65 -10.41 -17.84
CA ALA A 96 -27.09 -11.58 -18.55
C ALA A 96 -27.82 -12.52 -17.57
N THR A 97 -29.12 -12.59 -17.72
CA THR A 97 -29.95 -13.72 -17.32
C THR A 97 -29.28 -15.03 -17.76
N LYS A 98 -29.19 -15.97 -16.81
CA LYS A 98 -28.90 -17.43 -16.86
C LYS A 98 -28.37 -18.09 -18.17
N PRO A 99 -27.38 -19.00 -18.10
CA PRO A 99 -26.43 -19.30 -19.19
C PRO A 99 -26.90 -20.38 -20.16
N GLY A 100 -26.55 -20.20 -21.44
CA GLY A 100 -26.64 -21.22 -22.47
C GLY A 100 -26.29 -20.68 -23.86
N ALA A 101 -25.24 -21.26 -24.45
CA ALA A 101 -24.76 -21.11 -25.83
C ALA A 101 -23.99 -19.83 -26.22
N GLY A 102 -22.74 -20.05 -26.63
CA GLY A 102 -21.97 -19.13 -27.50
C GLY A 102 -21.08 -18.13 -26.76
N GLN A 103 -19.76 -18.30 -26.92
CA GLN A 103 -18.75 -17.37 -26.40
C GLN A 103 -18.96 -15.94 -26.92
N PRO A 104 -19.00 -14.90 -26.07
CA PRO A 104 -18.81 -13.53 -26.51
C PRO A 104 -17.33 -13.17 -26.39
N LYS A 105 -16.67 -13.01 -27.54
CA LYS A 105 -15.39 -12.31 -27.67
C LYS A 105 -15.62 -10.84 -27.33
N VAL A 106 -15.37 -10.43 -26.09
CA VAL A 106 -15.43 -9.02 -25.68
C VAL A 106 -14.08 -8.38 -25.97
N ALA A 107 -13.96 -7.72 -27.11
CA ALA A 107 -12.95 -6.70 -27.33
C ALA A 107 -13.51 -5.37 -26.77
N PRO A 108 -12.87 -4.72 -25.79
CA PRO A 108 -13.26 -3.36 -25.45
C PRO A 108 -12.68 -2.42 -26.50
N THR A 109 -13.49 -2.04 -27.49
CA THR A 109 -13.22 -0.86 -28.32
C THR A 109 -13.48 0.38 -27.47
N VAL A 110 -12.42 0.92 -26.86
CA VAL A 110 -12.46 2.22 -26.19
C VAL A 110 -12.65 3.30 -27.25
N GLY A 111 -13.82 3.93 -27.24
CA GLY A 111 -14.10 5.16 -27.97
C GLY A 111 -13.09 6.24 -27.57
N LYS A 112 -12.36 6.72 -28.57
CA LYS A 112 -11.35 7.75 -28.48
C LYS A 112 -11.99 9.12 -28.18
N THR A 113 -12.17 9.47 -26.92
CA THR A 113 -12.39 10.86 -26.49
C THR A 113 -11.86 11.06 -25.06
N ALA A 114 -10.58 11.39 -24.95
CA ALA A 114 -10.02 11.98 -23.73
C ALA A 114 -10.04 13.53 -23.87
N PRO A 115 -10.60 14.29 -22.91
CA PRO A 115 -10.52 15.75 -22.91
C PRO A 115 -9.08 16.22 -22.65
N LYS A 116 -8.53 16.97 -23.60
CA LYS A 116 -7.22 17.65 -23.52
C LYS A 116 -7.34 18.86 -22.59
N VAL A 117 -6.69 18.80 -21.42
CA VAL A 117 -6.47 19.97 -20.56
C VAL A 117 -5.36 20.82 -21.19
N ALA A 118 -5.64 22.12 -21.37
CA ALA A 118 -4.76 23.08 -22.02
C ALA A 118 -3.59 23.48 -21.10
N ALA A 119 -2.36 23.39 -21.62
CA ALA A 119 -1.15 23.94 -21.01
C ALA A 119 -0.79 25.28 -21.66
N ALA A 120 -0.53 26.30 -20.85
CA ALA A 120 0.05 27.58 -21.27
C ALA A 120 1.57 27.45 -21.52
N PRO A 121 2.19 28.29 -22.38
CA PRO A 121 3.47 27.98 -23.02
C PRO A 121 4.70 28.45 -22.23
N ALA A 122 5.80 27.68 -22.33
CA ALA A 122 7.14 28.07 -21.90
C ALA A 122 7.96 28.70 -23.06
N PRO A 123 8.92 29.62 -22.79
CA PRO A 123 9.73 30.25 -23.81
C PRO A 123 10.95 29.42 -24.25
N LYS A 124 11.30 29.56 -25.53
CA LYS A 124 12.41 28.94 -26.29
C LYS A 124 13.79 29.48 -25.86
N PRO A 125 14.88 28.73 -26.03
CA PRO A 125 15.76 28.95 -27.20
C PRO A 125 16.26 27.68 -27.92
N ALA A 126 16.68 27.86 -29.18
CA ALA A 126 17.17 26.86 -30.15
C ALA A 126 18.72 26.93 -30.31
N PRO A 127 19.40 26.28 -31.30
CA PRO A 127 19.58 24.83 -31.56
C PRO A 127 21.05 24.38 -31.89
N ALA A 128 21.33 23.06 -31.76
CA ALA A 128 22.25 22.17 -32.56
C ALA A 128 23.80 22.42 -32.55
N PRO A 129 24.71 21.40 -32.74
CA PRO A 129 24.63 20.30 -33.73
C PRO A 129 25.08 18.87 -33.30
N GLU A 130 24.75 17.88 -34.17
CA GLU A 130 24.86 16.41 -34.07
C GLU A 130 26.29 15.82 -34.24
N PRO A 131 26.51 14.51 -33.96
CA PRO A 131 26.43 13.48 -35.02
C PRO A 131 25.90 12.06 -34.65
N LYS A 132 25.02 11.52 -35.51
CA LYS A 132 24.75 10.13 -36.05
C LYS A 132 25.30 8.81 -35.36
N PRO A 133 24.71 7.61 -35.64
CA PRO A 133 23.60 6.95 -34.92
C PRO A 133 23.94 5.52 -34.36
N ALA A 134 23.27 5.10 -33.29
CA ALA A 134 23.25 3.71 -32.78
C ALA A 134 21.81 3.30 -32.36
N PRO A 135 21.48 1.98 -32.30
CA PRO A 135 20.11 1.45 -32.45
C PRO A 135 19.11 1.91 -31.38
N ALA A 136 17.87 2.14 -31.83
CA ALA A 136 16.77 2.75 -31.09
C ALA A 136 16.45 2.11 -29.71
N PRO A 137 16.32 2.90 -28.64
CA PRO A 137 15.58 2.49 -27.46
C PRO A 137 14.07 2.56 -27.72
N ALA A 138 13.37 1.53 -27.29
CA ALA A 138 11.91 1.44 -27.21
C ALA A 138 11.29 2.64 -26.45
N PRO A 139 10.02 3.00 -26.74
CA PRO A 139 9.43 4.26 -26.30
C PRO A 139 9.45 4.44 -24.78
N ALA A 140 9.94 5.60 -24.35
CA ALA A 140 9.94 6.06 -22.97
C ALA A 140 8.50 6.09 -22.43
N VAL A 141 8.20 5.14 -21.55
CA VAL A 141 7.04 5.21 -20.66
C VAL A 141 7.35 6.30 -19.64
N ALA A 142 6.38 7.19 -19.40
CA ALA A 142 6.50 8.27 -18.43
C ALA A 142 7.04 7.72 -17.08
N GLU A 143 8.22 8.19 -16.66
CA GLU A 143 8.86 7.73 -15.43
C GLU A 143 8.07 8.23 -14.22
N ILE A 144 7.21 7.37 -13.70
CA ILE A 144 6.73 7.45 -12.31
C ILE A 144 7.58 6.46 -11.52
N GLY A 145 8.39 6.99 -10.60
CA GLY A 145 9.25 6.19 -9.73
C GLY A 145 10.61 5.84 -10.34
N LYS A 146 11.50 5.30 -9.50
CA LYS A 146 12.86 4.92 -9.88
C LYS A 146 12.87 3.43 -10.21
N ARG A 147 13.48 3.03 -11.34
CA ARG A 147 13.63 1.60 -11.65
C ARG A 147 14.53 0.90 -10.61
N PRO A 148 14.06 -0.17 -9.95
CA PRO A 148 14.88 -0.93 -9.02
C PRO A 148 15.99 -1.71 -9.73
N ALA A 149 17.02 -2.10 -8.97
CA ALA A 149 18.16 -2.84 -9.49
C ALA A 149 17.75 -4.22 -10.05
N ALA A 150 17.79 -4.32 -11.37
CA ALA A 150 17.49 -5.55 -12.12
C ALA A 150 18.78 -6.34 -12.43
N LEU A 151 18.65 -7.66 -12.46
CA LEU A 151 19.70 -8.59 -12.88
C LEU A 151 19.43 -9.05 -14.31
N SER A 152 20.48 -9.39 -15.06
CA SER A 152 20.37 -9.98 -16.40
C SER A 152 19.98 -11.47 -16.39
N GLY A 153 20.05 -12.10 -15.21
CA GLY A 153 19.70 -13.50 -15.00
C GLY A 153 19.74 -13.88 -13.51
N PRO A 154 19.29 -15.10 -13.17
CA PRO A 154 19.41 -15.64 -11.83
C PRO A 154 20.88 -15.75 -11.39
N ARG A 155 21.11 -15.71 -10.07
CA ARG A 155 22.46 -15.90 -9.50
C ARG A 155 22.81 -17.38 -9.53
N ALA A 156 24.03 -17.73 -9.12
CA ALA A 156 24.54 -19.11 -9.15
C ALA A 156 23.66 -20.15 -8.41
N GLY A 157 22.76 -19.71 -7.52
CA GLY A 157 21.78 -20.57 -6.83
C GLY A 157 20.44 -20.77 -7.55
N GLY A 158 20.25 -20.24 -8.76
CA GLY A 158 18.96 -20.26 -9.46
C GLY A 158 18.09 -19.04 -9.16
N ALA A 159 16.84 -19.07 -9.59
CA ALA A 159 15.82 -18.08 -9.24
C ALA A 159 15.01 -18.58 -8.05
N ASP A 160 14.61 -17.68 -7.17
CA ASP A 160 13.69 -17.97 -6.08
C ASP A 160 12.26 -18.19 -6.62
N ASP A 161 11.45 -18.98 -5.91
CA ASP A 161 10.06 -19.21 -6.27
C ASP A 161 9.19 -18.00 -5.87
N LEU A 162 9.09 -17.00 -6.74
CA LEU A 162 8.32 -15.80 -6.43
C LEU A 162 6.82 -16.09 -6.19
N LYS A 163 6.31 -17.25 -6.61
CA LYS A 163 4.91 -17.66 -6.38
C LYS A 163 4.59 -17.90 -4.90
N ARG A 164 5.62 -18.02 -4.04
CA ARG A 164 5.46 -18.09 -2.57
C ARG A 164 5.00 -16.75 -1.97
N ILE A 165 5.06 -15.65 -2.72
CA ILE A 165 4.49 -14.36 -2.33
C ILE A 165 3.02 -14.31 -2.75
N LYS A 166 2.14 -13.95 -1.81
CA LYS A 166 0.71 -13.78 -2.08
C LYS A 166 0.50 -12.73 -3.17
N GLY A 167 -0.25 -13.12 -4.21
CA GLY A 167 -0.57 -12.24 -5.33
C GLY A 167 0.40 -12.36 -6.52
N VAL A 168 1.52 -13.07 -6.36
CA VAL A 168 2.41 -13.45 -7.46
C VAL A 168 1.95 -14.80 -8.01
N GLY A 169 1.33 -14.78 -9.18
CA GLY A 169 0.99 -16.00 -9.93
C GLY A 169 2.07 -16.39 -10.95
N PRO A 170 1.97 -17.57 -11.59
CA PRO A 170 2.95 -18.03 -12.59
C PRO A 170 3.17 -17.06 -13.76
N LYS A 171 2.15 -16.26 -14.11
CA LYS A 171 2.26 -15.23 -15.15
C LYS A 171 3.01 -13.99 -14.66
N LEU A 172 2.81 -13.61 -13.40
CA LEU A 172 3.49 -12.46 -12.77
C LEU A 172 4.94 -12.75 -12.49
N GLU A 173 5.26 -13.96 -12.03
CA GLU A 173 6.64 -14.42 -11.87
C GLU A 173 7.41 -14.32 -13.19
N LYS A 174 6.81 -14.79 -14.31
CA LYS A 174 7.43 -14.65 -15.63
C LYS A 174 7.69 -13.19 -16.01
N LEU A 175 6.77 -12.27 -15.69
CA LEU A 175 6.96 -10.84 -15.93
C LEU A 175 8.06 -10.26 -15.04
N CYS A 176 8.10 -10.60 -13.76
CA CYS A 176 9.15 -10.18 -12.83
C CYS A 176 10.53 -10.66 -13.31
N ASN A 177 10.61 -11.94 -13.69
CA ASN A 177 11.81 -12.54 -14.25
C ASN A 177 12.22 -11.87 -15.58
N ALA A 178 11.26 -11.49 -16.43
CA ALA A 178 11.56 -10.74 -17.66
C ALA A 178 12.09 -9.32 -17.38
N LEU A 179 11.64 -8.69 -16.29
CA LEU A 179 12.13 -7.37 -15.85
C LEU A 179 13.49 -7.43 -15.12
N GLY A 180 13.96 -8.63 -14.79
CA GLY A 180 15.24 -8.90 -14.14
C GLY A 180 15.17 -9.08 -12.61
N PHE A 181 13.98 -9.39 -12.08
CA PHE A 181 13.78 -9.70 -10.66
C PHE A 181 13.56 -11.19 -10.49
N TYR A 182 14.55 -11.86 -9.88
CA TYR A 182 14.56 -13.32 -9.73
C TYR A 182 14.62 -13.78 -8.27
N HIS A 183 14.85 -12.87 -7.33
CA HIS A 183 15.15 -13.20 -5.93
C HIS A 183 14.30 -12.40 -4.95
N TYR A 184 13.98 -12.99 -3.80
CA TYR A 184 13.24 -12.32 -2.74
C TYR A 184 14.01 -11.13 -2.16
N ASP A 185 15.34 -11.20 -2.09
CA ASP A 185 16.16 -10.12 -1.55
C ASP A 185 16.10 -8.85 -2.41
N GLN A 186 15.88 -8.97 -3.72
CA GLN A 186 15.68 -7.83 -4.61
C GLN A 186 14.36 -7.12 -4.26
N ILE A 187 13.27 -7.89 -4.16
CA ILE A 187 11.92 -7.38 -3.85
C ILE A 187 11.88 -6.79 -2.43
N ALA A 188 12.56 -7.44 -1.47
CA ALA A 188 12.66 -7.00 -0.08
C ALA A 188 13.32 -5.63 0.11
N LYS A 189 14.19 -5.25 -0.83
CA LYS A 189 14.96 -3.99 -0.81
C LYS A 189 14.24 -2.84 -1.52
N TRP A 190 13.12 -3.09 -2.19
CA TRP A 190 12.39 -2.04 -2.90
C TRP A 190 11.95 -0.92 -1.96
N THR A 191 12.19 0.32 -2.39
CA THR A 191 11.63 1.52 -1.79
C THR A 191 10.21 1.78 -2.30
N ALA A 192 9.48 2.71 -1.68
CA ALA A 192 8.13 3.09 -2.14
C ALA A 192 8.13 3.57 -3.60
N ASP A 193 9.14 4.32 -4.03
CA ASP A 193 9.27 4.81 -5.41
C ASP A 193 9.55 3.67 -6.40
N GLU A 194 10.34 2.68 -5.97
CA GLU A 194 10.64 1.49 -6.76
C GLU A 194 9.43 0.56 -6.87
N VAL A 195 8.65 0.42 -5.80
CA VAL A 195 7.36 -0.29 -5.82
C VAL A 195 6.39 0.37 -6.79
N ALA A 196 6.26 1.70 -6.75
CA ALA A 196 5.40 2.43 -7.67
C ALA A 196 5.81 2.23 -9.14
N TRP A 197 7.12 2.24 -9.41
CA TRP A 197 7.66 1.95 -10.74
C TRP A 197 7.30 0.53 -11.19
N VAL A 198 7.53 -0.48 -10.35
CA VAL A 198 7.22 -1.88 -10.69
C VAL A 198 5.71 -2.05 -10.89
N ASP A 199 4.88 -1.43 -10.06
CA ASP A 199 3.43 -1.46 -10.20
C ASP A 199 2.95 -0.91 -11.55
N GLU A 200 3.58 0.13 -12.10
CA GLU A 200 3.24 0.65 -13.42
C GLU A 200 3.81 -0.19 -14.57
N ASN A 201 4.94 -0.85 -14.35
CA ASN A 201 5.65 -1.67 -15.33
C ASN A 201 5.15 -3.12 -15.42
N LEU A 202 4.28 -3.56 -14.49
CA LEU A 202 3.60 -4.86 -14.57
C LEU A 202 2.37 -4.79 -15.49
N GLU A 203 2.56 -5.14 -16.77
CA GLU A 203 1.51 -5.13 -17.78
C GLU A 203 0.27 -5.96 -17.37
N GLY A 204 -0.88 -5.30 -17.24
CA GLY A 204 -2.16 -5.93 -16.90
C GLY A 204 -2.35 -6.27 -15.42
N PHE A 205 -1.36 -5.98 -14.57
CA PHE A 205 -1.38 -6.32 -13.14
C PHE A 205 -0.93 -5.14 -12.26
N LYS A 206 -1.32 -3.94 -12.66
CA LYS A 206 -0.92 -2.70 -11.97
C LYS A 206 -1.42 -2.63 -10.53
N GLY A 207 -0.58 -2.11 -9.64
CA GLY A 207 -0.90 -1.86 -8.23
C GLY A 207 -0.92 -3.09 -7.33
N ARG A 208 -0.46 -4.26 -7.80
CA ARG A 208 -0.45 -5.49 -7.00
C ARG A 208 0.69 -5.57 -6.02
N VAL A 209 1.84 -4.99 -6.36
CA VAL A 209 3.03 -5.00 -5.50
C VAL A 209 2.71 -4.28 -4.19
N SER A 210 2.06 -3.11 -4.29
CA SER A 210 1.62 -2.33 -3.13
C SER A 210 0.44 -2.98 -2.39
N ARG A 211 -0.61 -3.40 -3.11
CA ARG A 211 -1.85 -3.92 -2.48
C ARG A 211 -1.65 -5.23 -1.74
N ASP A 212 -0.81 -6.10 -2.29
CA ASP A 212 -0.58 -7.43 -1.73
C ASP A 212 0.72 -7.44 -0.88
N ASP A 213 1.28 -6.29 -0.51
CA ASP A 213 2.43 -6.13 0.40
C ASP A 213 3.65 -7.01 0.05
N TRP A 214 4.04 -7.04 -1.23
CA TRP A 214 5.09 -7.96 -1.70
C TRP A 214 6.42 -7.76 -0.98
N VAL A 215 6.80 -6.51 -0.71
CA VAL A 215 8.07 -6.16 -0.04
C VAL A 215 8.13 -6.76 1.36
N ALA A 216 7.05 -6.70 2.12
CA ALA A 216 7.00 -7.24 3.48
C ALA A 216 7.12 -8.77 3.49
N GLN A 217 6.41 -9.45 2.58
CA GLN A 217 6.47 -10.90 2.44
C GLN A 217 7.83 -11.39 1.94
N ALA A 218 8.39 -10.70 0.93
CA ALA A 218 9.70 -11.01 0.40
C ALA A 218 10.81 -10.85 1.45
N ARG A 219 10.69 -9.89 2.39
CA ARG A 219 11.64 -9.77 3.51
C ARG A 219 11.65 -11.00 4.40
N ILE A 220 10.48 -11.56 4.70
CA ILE A 220 10.36 -12.78 5.53
C ILE A 220 10.96 -13.97 4.79
N LEU A 221 10.60 -14.15 3.51
CA LEU A 221 11.09 -15.26 2.68
C LEU A 221 12.60 -15.17 2.42
N ALA A 222 13.14 -13.97 2.20
CA ALA A 222 14.58 -13.75 2.01
C ALA A 222 15.42 -14.09 3.25
N GLN A 223 14.82 -14.05 4.44
CA GLN A 223 15.45 -14.47 5.69
C GLN A 223 15.31 -15.97 5.98
N GLY A 224 14.69 -16.73 5.07
CA GLY A 224 14.36 -18.14 5.26
C GLY A 224 13.14 -18.39 6.15
N GLY A 225 12.37 -17.33 6.46
CA GLY A 225 11.10 -17.46 7.16
C GLY A 225 9.96 -17.88 6.22
N GLU A 226 8.80 -18.18 6.81
CA GLU A 226 7.60 -18.55 6.06
C GLU A 226 6.45 -17.62 6.42
N THR A 227 5.71 -17.17 5.40
CA THR A 227 4.43 -16.50 5.56
C THR A 227 3.29 -17.53 5.61
N GLU A 228 2.16 -17.15 6.20
CA GLU A 228 0.93 -17.96 6.20
C GLU A 228 0.57 -18.47 4.79
N PHE A 229 0.74 -17.63 3.78
CA PHE A 229 0.47 -18.00 2.39
C PHE A 229 1.49 -18.99 1.84
N SER A 230 2.78 -18.76 2.08
CA SER A 230 3.82 -19.66 1.60
C SER A 230 3.74 -21.04 2.26
N ARG A 231 3.34 -21.17 3.54
CA ARG A 231 3.15 -22.49 4.15
C ARG A 231 2.04 -23.28 3.45
N LYS A 232 0.92 -22.61 3.18
CA LYS A 232 -0.21 -23.21 2.45
C LYS A 232 0.12 -23.53 0.99
N TYR A 233 1.11 -22.87 0.41
CA TYR A 233 1.53 -23.13 -0.97
C TYR A 233 2.31 -24.45 -1.10
N GLU A 234 3.01 -24.87 -0.04
CA GLU A 234 3.78 -26.11 -0.02
C GLU A 234 2.95 -27.35 0.41
N GLU A 235 1.78 -27.14 1.03
CA GLU A 235 0.80 -28.19 1.36
C GLU A 235 -0.02 -28.66 0.14
#